data_AF-A0A940BWM3-F1
#
_entry.id   AF-A0A940BWM3-F1
#
_cell.length_a   1.000
_cell.length_b   1.000
_cell.length_c   1.000
_cell.angle_alpha   90.00
_cell.angle_beta   90.00
_cell.angle_gamma   90.00
#
_symmetry.space_group_name_H-M   'P 1'
#
loop_
_entity.id
_entity.type
_entity.pdbx_description
1 polymer ?
#
loop_
_entity_poly.entity_id
_entity_poly.type
_entity_poly.pdbx_seq_one_letter_code
_entity_poly.pdbx_strand_id
1 'polypeptide(L)'
;MKNANIRKINTLGTVSYIISILVIIVLIAGIVGTVIAGFAALGLSDNALNVNGKVTAEIDVDESNLNPLGRFLVESGHVEIVNLEPADIKINNFGFKMHWNVTEEKTGENTKTYMVDGAMDEFNGATVKYAICTGCFFTAAVLALILVAAFFGKNLSRKLSKCESPFHEEVIRAMKYFAYSLIPFGIASLTANGIGIIGVLAVLVVFLFVFTFSYGAELQKEADETL
;
A
#
# COMPACT_ATOMS: atom_id res chain seq x y z
N MET A 1 -5.39 12.21 -48.22
CA MET A 1 -5.51 12.92 -46.93
C MET A 1 -5.63 11.87 -45.82
N LYS A 2 -4.75 11.87 -44.79
CA LYS A 2 -4.87 10.89 -43.69
C LYS A 2 -6.24 11.05 -43.02
N ASN A 3 -6.97 9.94 -42.86
CA ASN A 3 -8.29 9.88 -42.25
C ASN A 3 -8.30 10.63 -40.90
N ALA A 4 -9.33 11.46 -40.66
CA ALA A 4 -9.45 12.29 -39.47
C ALA A 4 -9.37 11.47 -38.16
N ASN A 5 -9.88 10.23 -38.17
CA ASN A 5 -9.85 9.34 -37.02
C ASN A 5 -8.43 8.84 -36.73
N ILE A 6 -7.66 8.48 -37.77
CA ILE A 6 -6.25 8.07 -37.62
C ILE A 6 -5.40 9.23 -37.12
N ARG A 7 -5.67 10.46 -37.58
CA ARG A 7 -4.99 11.65 -37.07
C ARG A 7 -5.23 11.85 -35.57
N LYS A 8 -6.46 11.65 -35.08
CA LYS A 8 -6.78 11.73 -33.63
C LYS A 8 -6.02 10.69 -32.81
N ILE A 9 -5.96 9.44 -33.29
CA ILE A 9 -5.20 8.36 -32.63
C ILE A 9 -3.71 8.72 -32.57
N ASN A 10 -3.15 9.23 -33.66
CA ASN A 10 -1.75 9.62 -33.71
C ASN A 10 -1.42 10.79 -32.77
N THR A 11 -2.34 11.76 -32.63
CA THR A 11 -2.24 12.82 -31.62
C THR A 11 -2.27 12.24 -30.20
N LEU A 12 -3.20 11.33 -29.90
CA LEU A 12 -3.26 10.66 -28.59
C LEU A 12 -1.98 9.87 -28.29
N GLY A 13 -1.45 9.13 -29.27
CA GLY A 13 -0.17 8.43 -29.14
C GLY A 13 1.00 9.39 -28.86
N THR A 14 1.01 10.57 -29.49
CA THR A 14 2.04 11.60 -29.26
C THR A 14 1.96 12.16 -27.83
N VAL A 15 0.75 12.50 -27.38
CA VAL A 15 0.52 12.99 -26.01
C VAL A 15 0.90 11.92 -24.98
N SER A 16 0.43 10.69 -25.17
CA SER A 16 0.77 9.54 -24.32
C SER A 16 2.27 9.27 -24.28
N TYR A 17 2.97 9.45 -25.40
CA TYR A 17 4.44 9.29 -25.45
C TYR A 17 5.16 10.33 -24.59
N ILE A 18 4.74 11.59 -24.63
CA ILE A 18 5.30 12.67 -23.81
C ILE A 18 5.03 12.39 -22.32
N ILE A 19 3.79 12.03 -21.97
CA ILE A 19 3.41 11.66 -20.61
C ILE A 19 4.25 10.48 -20.11
N SER A 20 4.44 9.45 -20.94
CA SER A 20 5.25 8.29 -20.59
C SER A 20 6.70 8.67 -20.28
N ILE A 21 7.28 9.62 -21.01
CA ILE A 21 8.63 10.13 -20.71
C ILE A 21 8.66 10.82 -19.35
N LEU A 22 7.68 11.69 -19.05
CA LEU A 22 7.60 12.38 -17.77
C LEU A 22 7.47 11.39 -16.60
N VAL A 23 6.62 10.37 -16.76
CA VAL A 23 6.46 9.29 -15.76
C VAL A 23 7.77 8.54 -15.54
N ILE A 24 8.50 8.19 -16.62
CA ILE A 24 9.81 7.53 -16.50
C ILE A 24 10.80 8.39 -15.71
N ILE A 25 10.85 9.70 -15.95
CA ILE A 25 11.74 10.62 -15.22
C ILE A 25 11.41 10.62 -13.72
N VAL A 26 10.12 10.72 -13.38
CA VAL A 26 9.66 10.70 -11.98
C VAL A 26 9.97 9.37 -11.31
N LEU A 27 9.77 8.24 -12.02
CA LEU A 27 10.09 6.91 -11.50
C LEU A 27 11.59 6.75 -11.22
N ILE A 28 12.45 7.20 -12.14
CA ILE A 28 13.91 7.17 -11.94
C ILE A 28 14.29 8.01 -10.72
N ALA A 29 13.76 9.24 -10.61
CA ALA A 29 14.01 10.09 -9.45
C ALA A 29 13.55 9.44 -8.14
N GLY A 30 12.38 8.79 -8.15
CA GLY A 30 11.86 8.04 -7.00
C GLY A 30 12.72 6.84 -6.61
N ILE A 31 13.21 6.06 -7.59
CA ILE A 31 14.12 4.95 -7.34
C ILE A 31 15.43 5.46 -6.72
N VAL A 32 16.04 6.49 -7.30
CA VAL A 32 17.27 7.08 -6.77
C VAL A 32 17.05 7.60 -5.34
N GLY A 33 15.96 8.33 -5.10
CA GLY A 33 15.63 8.86 -3.77
C GLY A 33 15.42 7.77 -2.72
N THR A 34 14.69 6.71 -3.06
CA THR A 34 14.44 5.59 -2.13
C THR A 34 15.69 4.76 -1.86
N VAL A 35 16.55 4.56 -2.86
CA VAL A 35 17.84 3.89 -2.66
C VAL A 35 18.77 4.72 -1.77
N ILE A 36 18.88 6.03 -2.01
CA ILE A 36 19.66 6.93 -1.15
C ILE A 36 19.13 6.92 0.27
N ALA A 37 17.80 6.98 0.47
CA ALA A 37 17.18 6.91 1.78
C ALA A 37 17.47 5.56 2.48
N GLY A 38 17.46 4.45 1.74
CA GLY A 38 17.83 3.13 2.26
C GLY A 38 19.28 3.09 2.75
N PHE A 39 20.23 3.62 1.97
CA PHE A 39 21.63 3.72 2.39
C PHE A 39 21.85 4.69 3.55
N ALA A 40 21.14 5.82 3.57
CA ALA A 40 21.20 6.76 4.68
C ALA A 40 20.68 6.13 5.98
N ALA A 41 19.61 5.32 5.90
CA ALA A 41 19.09 4.57 7.05
C ALA A 41 20.08 3.52 7.55
N LEU A 42 20.84 2.84 6.67
CA LEU A 42 21.92 1.93 7.07
C LEU A 42 23.05 2.63 7.84
N GLY A 43 23.29 3.92 7.54
CA GLY A 43 24.29 4.74 8.22
C GLY A 43 23.91 5.20 9.64
N LEU A 44 22.65 5.02 10.05
CA LEU A 44 22.21 5.33 11.42
C LEU A 44 22.78 4.31 12.41
N SER A 45 23.31 4.80 13.54
CA SER A 45 23.72 3.92 14.63
C SER A 45 22.50 3.28 15.28
N ASP A 46 22.66 2.07 15.83
CA ASP A 46 21.55 1.31 16.44
C ASP A 46 20.95 2.03 17.65
N ASN A 47 21.66 3.01 18.22
CA ASN A 47 21.25 3.84 19.34
C ASN A 47 20.79 5.25 18.92
N ALA A 48 20.72 5.56 17.61
CA ALA A 48 20.40 6.90 17.12
C ALA A 48 18.93 7.29 17.32
N LEU A 49 18.04 6.31 17.47
CA LEU A 49 16.60 6.50 17.62
C LEU A 49 16.16 5.98 18.98
N ASN A 50 15.83 6.90 19.88
CA ASN A 50 15.16 6.60 21.14
C ASN A 50 13.75 7.19 21.08
N VAL A 51 12.74 6.33 20.93
CA VAL A 51 11.33 6.74 20.95
C VAL A 51 10.77 6.28 22.29
N ASN A 52 10.56 7.23 23.20
CA ASN A 52 9.95 6.96 24.49
C ASN A 52 8.50 7.46 24.48
N GLY A 53 7.57 6.58 24.86
CA GLY A 53 6.14 6.88 24.92
C GLY A 53 5.58 6.32 26.22
N LYS A 54 5.04 7.21 27.06
CA LYS A 54 4.30 6.87 28.26
C LYS A 54 2.87 7.36 28.12
N VAL A 55 1.90 6.48 28.35
CA VAL A 55 0.48 6.79 28.42
C VAL A 55 -0.01 6.34 29.79
N THR A 56 -0.45 7.29 30.60
CA THR A 56 -1.12 7.01 31.87
C THR A 56 -2.57 7.45 31.73
N ALA A 57 -3.50 6.56 32.05
CA ALA A 57 -4.93 6.85 32.11
C ALA A 57 -5.47 6.49 33.50
N GLU A 58 -6.27 7.38 34.07
CA GLU A 58 -6.94 7.20 35.36
C GLU A 58 -8.45 7.08 35.09
N ILE A 59 -9.05 6.00 35.59
CA ILE A 59 -10.49 5.75 35.46
C ILE A 59 -11.06 5.69 36.88
N ASP A 60 -11.76 6.75 37.26
CA ASP A 60 -12.52 6.81 38.51
C ASP A 60 -13.91 6.24 38.32
N VAL A 61 -14.21 5.18 39.06
CA VAL A 61 -15.55 4.58 39.14
C VAL A 61 -16.14 4.95 40.49
N ASP A 62 -17.08 5.89 40.48
CA ASP A 62 -17.85 6.29 41.66
C ASP A 62 -19.20 5.57 41.66
N GLU A 63 -19.30 4.54 42.51
CA GLU A 63 -20.51 3.71 42.62
C GLU A 63 -21.68 4.48 43.28
N SER A 64 -21.43 5.67 43.86
CA SER A 64 -22.47 6.52 44.44
C SER A 64 -23.33 7.26 43.40
N ASN A 65 -22.81 7.42 42.17
CA ASN A 65 -23.51 8.06 41.05
C ASN A 65 -24.39 7.09 40.24
N LEU A 66 -24.49 5.83 40.66
CA LEU A 66 -25.35 4.84 40.01
C LEU A 66 -26.83 5.13 40.29
N ASN A 67 -27.68 4.83 39.32
CA ASN A 67 -29.13 4.84 39.54
C ASN A 67 -29.54 3.70 40.52
N PRO A 68 -30.71 3.78 41.17
CA PRO A 68 -31.12 2.81 42.19
C PRO A 68 -31.15 1.35 41.71
N LEU A 69 -31.46 1.13 40.43
CA LEU A 69 -31.43 -0.20 39.82
C LEU A 69 -29.99 -0.71 39.63
N GLY A 70 -29.07 0.14 39.20
CA GLY A 70 -27.66 -0.17 39.05
C GLY A 70 -27.00 -0.48 40.39
N ARG A 71 -27.31 0.30 41.43
CA ARG A 71 -26.79 0.04 42.78
C ARG A 71 -27.28 -1.29 43.35
N PHE A 72 -28.57 -1.62 43.16
CA PHE A 72 -29.13 -2.90 43.57
C PHE A 72 -28.48 -4.09 42.84
N LEU A 73 -28.20 -3.97 41.55
CA LEU A 73 -27.57 -5.03 40.75
C LEU A 73 -26.10 -5.29 41.14
N VAL A 74 -25.40 -4.24 41.58
CA VAL A 74 -24.01 -4.32 42.07
C VAL A 74 -23.96 -4.86 43.50
N GLU A 75 -24.78 -4.34 44.41
CA GLU A 75 -24.88 -4.82 45.80
C GLU A 75 -25.39 -6.28 45.88
N SER A 76 -26.25 -6.71 44.94
CA SER A 76 -26.72 -8.09 44.84
C SER A 76 -25.72 -9.04 44.17
N GLY A 77 -24.55 -8.56 43.75
CA GLY A 77 -23.49 -9.36 43.12
C GLY A 77 -23.84 -9.90 41.73
N HIS A 78 -24.88 -9.38 41.08
CA HIS A 78 -25.32 -9.83 39.75
C HIS A 78 -24.58 -9.12 38.60
N VAL A 79 -23.98 -7.95 38.87
CA VAL A 79 -23.24 -7.16 37.88
C VAL A 79 -22.02 -6.52 38.55
N GLU A 80 -20.82 -6.79 38.03
CA GLU A 80 -19.63 -5.96 38.30
C GLU A 80 -19.57 -4.84 37.26
N ILE A 81 -19.51 -3.58 37.70
CA ILE A 81 -19.59 -2.38 36.82
C ILE A 81 -18.38 -2.32 35.90
N VAL A 82 -17.20 -2.61 36.45
CA VAL A 82 -15.92 -2.74 35.76
C VAL A 82 -15.10 -3.74 36.57
N ASN A 83 -14.73 -4.86 35.96
CA ASN A 83 -13.74 -5.78 36.51
C ASN A 83 -12.57 -5.83 35.53
N LEU A 84 -11.66 -4.88 35.68
CA LEU A 84 -10.38 -4.92 35.01
C LEU A 84 -9.45 -5.75 35.89
N GLU A 85 -9.32 -7.03 35.58
CA GLU A 85 -8.31 -7.88 36.23
C GLU A 85 -6.94 -7.21 36.07
N PRO A 86 -6.16 -7.07 37.16
CA PRO A 86 -4.80 -6.59 37.07
C PRO A 86 -4.02 -7.49 36.11
N ALA A 87 -3.68 -6.95 34.96
CA ALA A 87 -3.05 -7.68 33.87
C ALA A 87 -1.80 -6.94 33.41
N ASP A 88 -0.70 -7.69 33.29
CA ASP A 88 0.52 -7.26 32.61
C ASP A 88 0.45 -7.79 31.17
N ILE A 89 0.03 -6.93 30.24
CA ILE A 89 -0.09 -7.29 28.81
C ILE A 89 1.16 -6.83 28.08
N LYS A 90 1.96 -7.81 27.65
CA LYS A 90 3.17 -7.59 26.84
C LYS A 90 2.89 -7.82 25.37
N ILE A 91 2.88 -6.75 24.58
CA ILE A 91 2.76 -6.81 23.13
C ILE A 91 4.14 -6.62 22.53
N ASN A 92 4.64 -7.65 21.83
CA ASN A 92 5.88 -7.60 21.08
C ASN A 92 5.58 -7.64 19.59
N ASN A 93 5.74 -6.52 18.90
CA ASN A 93 5.51 -6.47 17.45
C ASN A 93 6.53 -5.54 16.79
N PHE A 94 7.21 -6.01 15.73
CA PHE A 94 8.11 -5.20 14.90
C PHE A 94 9.13 -4.31 15.66
N GLY A 95 9.73 -4.82 16.75
CA GLY A 95 10.74 -4.08 17.51
C GLY A 95 10.18 -3.12 18.56
N PHE A 96 8.86 -3.10 18.74
CA PHE A 96 8.16 -2.43 19.83
C PHE A 96 7.81 -3.45 20.91
N LYS A 97 8.33 -3.26 22.13
CA LYS A 97 7.81 -3.90 23.34
C LYS A 97 6.93 -2.89 24.07
N MET A 98 5.63 -3.14 24.11
CA MET A 98 4.69 -2.37 24.92
C MET A 98 4.29 -3.21 26.13
N HIS A 99 4.41 -2.65 27.33
CA HIS A 99 3.74 -3.17 28.51
C HIS A 99 2.53 -2.30 28.80
N TRP A 100 1.47 -2.96 29.22
CA TRP A 100 0.30 -2.33 29.80
C TRP A 100 0.13 -2.94 31.18
N ASN A 101 0.22 -2.12 32.21
CA ASN A 101 -0.01 -2.51 33.57
C ASN A 101 -1.31 -1.85 34.04
N VAL A 102 -2.26 -2.67 34.48
CA VAL A 102 -3.51 -2.20 35.07
C VAL A 102 -3.45 -2.47 36.56
N THR A 103 -3.48 -1.40 37.36
CA THR A 103 -3.46 -1.49 38.82
C THR A 103 -4.78 -0.95 39.36
N GLU A 104 -5.44 -1.71 40.22
CA GLU A 104 -6.61 -1.26 40.97
C GLU A 104 -6.14 -0.65 42.29
N GLU A 105 -6.50 0.61 42.54
CA GLU A 105 -6.30 1.27 43.83
C GLU A 105 -7.67 1.54 44.48
N LYS A 106 -7.90 0.96 45.66
CA LYS A 106 -9.12 1.20 46.44
C LYS A 106 -9.00 2.50 47.22
N THR A 107 -9.53 3.57 46.67
CA THR A 107 -9.56 4.89 47.31
C THR A 107 -10.92 5.11 47.98
N GLY A 108 -11.27 4.33 49.01
CA GLY A 108 -12.49 4.52 49.83
C GLY A 108 -13.48 3.34 49.86
N GLU A 109 -14.61 3.47 50.58
CA GLU A 109 -15.63 2.42 50.73
C GLU A 109 -16.46 2.18 49.44
N ASN A 110 -16.57 3.16 48.53
CA ASN A 110 -17.51 3.12 47.39
C ASN A 110 -16.93 3.67 46.07
N THR A 111 -15.61 3.84 46.02
CA THR A 111 -14.86 4.46 44.91
C THR A 111 -13.69 3.56 44.56
N LYS A 112 -13.64 3.16 43.28
CA LYS A 112 -12.52 2.36 42.73
C LYS A 112 -11.81 3.20 41.68
N THR A 113 -10.51 3.37 41.85
CA THR A 113 -9.67 4.05 40.86
C THR A 113 -8.84 3.00 40.15
N TYR A 114 -8.95 2.93 38.83
CA TYR A 114 -8.13 2.06 37.99
C TYR A 114 -7.05 2.90 37.33
N MET A 115 -5.79 2.58 37.63
CA MET A 115 -4.64 3.16 36.95
C MET A 115 -4.23 2.24 35.80
N VAL A 116 -4.25 2.75 34.58
CA VAL A 116 -3.75 2.08 33.38
C VAL A 116 -2.46 2.77 32.96
N ASP A 117 -1.33 2.14 33.26
CA ASP A 117 0.00 2.59 32.84
C ASP A 117 0.46 1.77 31.65
N GLY A 118 0.43 2.39 30.47
CA GLY A 118 1.07 1.88 29.27
C GLY A 118 2.42 2.53 29.07
N ALA A 119 3.51 1.76 28.99
CA ALA A 119 4.77 2.29 28.50
C ALA A 119 5.46 1.38 27.50
N MET A 120 6.27 2.00 26.66
CA MET A 120 7.14 1.29 25.72
C MET A 120 8.44 0.92 26.47
N ASP A 121 8.60 -0.36 26.82
CA ASP A 121 9.74 -0.85 27.62
C ASP A 121 11.07 -0.69 26.90
N GLU A 122 11.09 -1.05 25.61
CA GLU A 122 12.31 -1.11 24.82
C GLU A 122 11.97 -0.92 23.34
N PHE A 123 12.65 0.05 22.75
CA PHE A 123 12.67 0.28 21.31
C PHE A 123 14.00 -0.22 20.76
N ASN A 124 14.00 -1.32 20.01
CA ASN A 124 15.21 -1.77 19.35
C ASN A 124 15.44 -0.93 18.09
N GLY A 125 16.28 0.10 18.20
CA GLY A 125 16.63 0.98 17.08
C GLY A 125 17.20 0.22 15.88
N ALA A 126 17.84 -0.94 16.10
CA ALA A 126 18.28 -1.82 15.02
C ALA A 126 17.08 -2.43 14.25
N THR A 127 16.04 -2.89 14.93
CA THR A 127 14.85 -3.48 14.28
C THR A 127 14.10 -2.44 13.44
N VAL A 128 13.95 -1.21 13.92
CA VAL A 128 13.33 -0.13 13.13
C VAL A 128 14.22 0.32 11.98
N LYS A 129 15.54 0.38 12.18
CA LYS A 129 16.49 0.58 11.08
C LYS A 129 16.31 -0.47 9.99
N TYR A 130 16.25 -1.75 10.34
CA TYR A 130 16.02 -2.84 9.38
C TYR A 130 14.64 -2.75 8.72
N ALA A 131 13.59 -2.34 9.44
CA ALA A 131 12.27 -2.13 8.87
C ALA A 131 12.26 -0.99 7.83
N ILE A 132 12.91 0.14 8.13
CA ILE A 132 13.05 1.25 7.18
C ILE A 132 13.88 0.83 5.97
N CYS A 133 15.01 0.15 6.17
CA CYS A 133 15.87 -0.31 5.09
C CYS A 133 15.14 -1.30 4.16
N THR A 134 14.50 -2.32 4.74
CA THR A 134 13.73 -3.31 3.97
C THR A 134 12.57 -2.65 3.23
N GLY A 135 11.86 -1.71 3.87
CA GLY A 135 10.81 -0.90 3.23
C GLY A 135 11.33 -0.08 2.03
N CYS A 136 12.46 0.61 2.18
CA CYS A 136 13.07 1.40 1.10
C CYS A 136 13.50 0.53 -0.09
N PHE A 137 14.19 -0.59 0.15
CA PHE A 137 14.64 -1.48 -0.92
C PHE A 137 13.48 -2.22 -1.60
N PHE A 138 12.48 -2.65 -0.82
CA PHE A 138 11.26 -3.25 -1.37
C PHE A 138 10.52 -2.25 -2.26
N THR A 139 10.36 -1.01 -1.79
CA THR A 139 9.73 0.06 -2.58
C THR A 139 10.51 0.34 -3.86
N ALA A 140 11.84 0.42 -3.80
CA ALA A 140 12.69 0.60 -4.98
C ALA A 140 12.52 -0.54 -5.99
N ALA A 141 12.40 -1.79 -5.52
CA ALA A 141 12.15 -2.95 -6.38
C ALA A 141 10.78 -2.86 -7.08
N VAL A 142 9.73 -2.48 -6.36
CA VAL A 142 8.39 -2.27 -6.94
C VAL A 142 8.42 -1.15 -7.99
N LEU A 143 9.05 -0.02 -7.69
CA LEU A 143 9.21 1.10 -8.64
C LEU A 143 10.00 0.67 -9.89
N ALA A 144 11.01 -0.19 -9.76
CA ALA A 144 11.75 -0.73 -10.90
C ALA A 144 10.87 -1.60 -11.82
N LEU A 145 9.97 -2.41 -11.26
CA LEU A 145 9.00 -3.18 -12.06
C LEU A 145 8.06 -2.26 -12.84
N ILE A 146 7.56 -1.20 -12.19
CA ILE A 146 6.72 -0.19 -12.85
C ILE A 146 7.51 0.55 -13.93
N LEU A 147 8.79 0.84 -13.70
CA LEU A 147 9.66 1.49 -14.68
C LEU A 147 9.81 0.66 -15.96
N VAL A 148 10.01 -0.66 -15.82
CA VAL A 148 10.06 -1.57 -16.98
C VAL A 148 8.76 -1.47 -17.77
N ALA A 149 7.60 -1.54 -17.11
CA ALA A 149 6.31 -1.40 -17.79
C ALA A 149 6.16 -0.03 -18.46
N ALA A 150 6.63 1.05 -17.84
CA ALA A 150 6.61 2.40 -18.42
C ALA A 150 7.44 2.49 -19.71
N PHE A 151 8.58 1.78 -19.82
CA PHE A 151 9.35 1.71 -21.06
C PHE A 151 8.58 1.03 -22.19
N PHE A 152 7.87 -0.07 -21.91
CA PHE A 152 7.00 -0.72 -22.89
C PHE A 152 5.81 0.17 -23.26
N GLY A 153 5.20 0.87 -22.30
CA GLY A 153 4.13 1.86 -22.53
C GLY A 153 4.59 3.04 -23.39
N LYS A 154 5.82 3.52 -23.20
CA LYS A 154 6.46 4.52 -24.07
C LYS A 154 6.61 3.98 -25.49
N ASN A 155 7.08 2.74 -25.65
CA ASN A 155 7.23 2.13 -26.98
C ASN A 155 5.88 1.97 -27.69
N LEU A 156 4.85 1.51 -26.98
CA LEU A 156 3.48 1.44 -27.47
C LEU A 156 2.96 2.82 -27.92
N SER A 157 3.11 3.84 -27.08
CA SER A 157 2.68 5.21 -27.39
C SER A 157 3.39 5.76 -28.64
N ARG A 158 4.68 5.43 -28.81
CA ARG A 158 5.45 5.80 -30.01
C ARG A 158 4.97 5.09 -31.27
N LYS A 159 4.53 3.84 -31.18
CA LYS A 159 3.95 3.11 -32.31
C LYS A 159 2.56 3.65 -32.67
N LEU A 160 1.73 3.97 -31.66
CA LEU A 160 0.44 4.62 -31.85
C LEU A 160 0.56 6.02 -32.48
N SER A 161 1.60 6.80 -32.17
CA SER A 161 1.75 8.14 -32.74
C SER A 161 2.02 8.17 -34.24
N LYS A 162 2.47 7.05 -34.80
CA LYS A 162 2.82 6.92 -36.22
C LYS A 162 1.95 5.90 -36.97
N CYS A 163 0.94 5.32 -36.30
CA CYS A 163 0.17 4.24 -36.88
C CYS A 163 -0.72 4.71 -38.05
N GLU A 164 -1.03 3.76 -38.93
CA GLU A 164 -2.01 3.91 -40.02
C GLU A 164 -3.34 3.27 -39.65
N SER A 165 -3.31 2.25 -38.80
CA SER A 165 -4.45 1.62 -38.14
C SER A 165 -4.03 1.18 -36.73
N PRO A 166 -4.92 1.27 -35.73
CA PRO A 166 -4.67 0.72 -34.39
C PRO A 166 -4.59 -0.82 -34.38
N PHE A 167 -5.09 -1.47 -35.43
CA PHE A 167 -5.05 -2.92 -35.62
C PHE A 167 -3.81 -3.39 -36.39
N HIS A 168 -2.87 -2.49 -36.67
CA HIS A 168 -1.64 -2.87 -37.33
C HIS A 168 -0.77 -3.76 -36.44
N GLU A 169 -0.11 -4.76 -37.02
CA GLU A 169 0.59 -5.81 -36.27
C GLU A 169 1.66 -5.25 -35.32
N GLU A 170 2.36 -4.19 -35.73
CA GLU A 170 3.36 -3.53 -34.87
C GLU A 170 2.76 -2.92 -33.60
N VAL A 171 1.54 -2.36 -33.69
CA VAL A 171 0.84 -1.76 -32.55
C VAL A 171 0.38 -2.85 -31.60
N ILE A 172 -0.22 -3.91 -32.13
CA ILE A 172 -0.70 -5.06 -31.34
C ILE A 172 0.47 -5.76 -30.65
N ARG A 173 1.59 -5.93 -31.35
CA ARG A 173 2.80 -6.51 -30.76
C ARG A 173 3.33 -5.65 -29.62
N ALA A 174 3.35 -4.32 -29.79
CA ALA A 174 3.74 -3.40 -28.71
C ALA A 174 2.75 -3.43 -27.53
N MET A 175 1.45 -3.58 -27.78
CA MET A 175 0.43 -3.77 -26.74
C MET A 175 0.64 -5.06 -25.95
N LYS A 176 0.92 -6.18 -26.63
CA LYS A 176 1.20 -7.47 -25.99
C LYS A 176 2.43 -7.38 -25.08
N TYR A 177 3.53 -6.78 -25.55
CA TYR A 177 4.72 -6.61 -24.72
C TYR A 177 4.45 -5.71 -23.50
N PHE A 178 3.66 -4.65 -23.66
CA PHE A 178 3.24 -3.84 -22.53
C PHE A 178 2.41 -4.63 -21.52
N ALA A 179 1.42 -5.41 -21.96
CA ALA A 179 0.62 -6.26 -21.06
C ALA A 179 1.48 -7.31 -20.33
N TYR A 180 2.39 -8.00 -21.03
CA TYR A 180 3.30 -8.96 -20.40
C TYR A 180 4.25 -8.31 -19.40
N SER A 181 4.71 -7.09 -19.66
CA SER A 181 5.55 -6.35 -18.71
C SER A 181 4.85 -5.99 -17.40
N LEU A 182 3.51 -6.01 -17.37
CA LEU A 182 2.72 -5.74 -16.17
C LEU A 182 2.50 -6.99 -15.30
N ILE A 183 2.80 -8.21 -15.78
CA ILE A 183 2.62 -9.44 -15.00
C ILE A 183 3.46 -9.42 -13.71
N PRO A 184 4.78 -9.12 -13.73
CA PRO A 184 5.58 -9.07 -12.51
C PRO A 184 5.04 -8.05 -11.50
N PHE A 185 4.53 -6.91 -11.98
CA PHE A 185 3.89 -5.92 -11.12
C PHE A 185 2.58 -6.45 -10.52
N GLY A 186 1.74 -7.13 -11.31
CA GLY A 186 0.52 -7.77 -10.80
C GLY A 186 0.81 -8.78 -9.69
N ILE A 187 1.86 -9.59 -9.83
CA ILE A 187 2.28 -10.53 -8.78
C ILE A 187 2.79 -9.78 -7.54
N ALA A 188 3.65 -8.77 -7.73
CA ALA A 188 4.15 -7.95 -6.61
C ALA A 188 3.04 -7.18 -5.88
N SER A 189 1.95 -6.83 -6.58
CA SER A 189 0.82 -6.15 -5.97
C SER A 189 0.07 -6.99 -4.94
N LEU A 190 0.13 -8.33 -5.06
CA LEU A 190 -0.47 -9.26 -4.08
C LEU A 190 0.26 -9.25 -2.74
N THR A 191 1.56 -8.94 -2.74
CA THR A 191 2.38 -8.91 -1.52
C THR A 191 2.42 -7.53 -0.87
N ALA A 192 1.98 -6.49 -1.60
CA ALA A 192 1.93 -5.12 -1.11
C ALA A 192 0.58 -4.84 -0.40
N ASN A 193 0.64 -4.54 0.90
CA ASN A 193 -0.52 -4.09 1.67
C ASN A 193 -1.15 -2.84 1.01
N GLY A 194 -2.39 -2.96 0.55
CA GLY A 194 -3.19 -1.85 0.00
C GLY A 194 -3.39 -1.85 -1.52
N ILE A 195 -2.53 -2.51 -2.31
CA ILE A 195 -2.73 -2.64 -3.78
C ILE A 195 -3.47 -3.95 -4.09
N GLY A 196 -3.10 -5.05 -3.42
CA GLY A 196 -3.82 -6.32 -3.36
C GLY A 196 -4.46 -6.77 -4.69
N ILE A 197 -5.72 -7.19 -4.60
CA ILE A 197 -6.50 -7.70 -5.74
C ILE A 197 -6.73 -6.64 -6.82
N ILE A 198 -6.75 -5.35 -6.46
CA ILE A 198 -6.99 -4.25 -7.41
C ILE A 198 -5.87 -4.17 -8.45
N GLY A 199 -4.62 -4.36 -8.03
CA GLY A 199 -3.48 -4.40 -8.95
C GLY A 199 -3.59 -5.52 -9.98
N VAL A 200 -3.97 -6.72 -9.54
CA VAL A 200 -4.19 -7.87 -10.42
C VAL A 200 -5.35 -7.62 -11.39
N LEU A 201 -6.48 -7.07 -10.91
CA LEU A 201 -7.62 -6.75 -11.75
C LEU A 201 -7.26 -5.72 -12.84
N ALA A 202 -6.48 -4.70 -12.51
CA ALA A 202 -6.02 -3.72 -13.48
C ALA A 202 -5.18 -4.36 -14.60
N VAL A 203 -4.29 -5.30 -14.26
CA VAL A 203 -3.51 -6.05 -15.25
C VAL A 203 -4.42 -6.91 -16.13
N LEU A 204 -5.38 -7.62 -15.55
CA LEU A 204 -6.35 -8.43 -16.30
C LEU A 204 -7.19 -7.59 -17.28
N VAL A 205 -7.62 -6.39 -16.88
CA VAL A 205 -8.34 -5.47 -17.76
C VAL A 205 -7.47 -5.07 -18.96
N VAL A 206 -6.18 -4.79 -18.74
CA VAL A 206 -5.25 -4.51 -19.85
C VAL A 206 -5.15 -5.72 -20.78
N PHE A 207 -5.04 -6.94 -20.26
CA PHE A 207 -5.05 -8.15 -21.07
C PHE A 207 -6.32 -8.31 -21.90
N LEU A 208 -7.50 -8.05 -21.32
CA LEU A 208 -8.77 -8.09 -22.05
C LEU A 208 -8.77 -7.13 -23.24
N PHE A 209 -8.32 -5.88 -23.04
CA PHE A 209 -8.17 -4.95 -24.16
C PHE A 209 -7.20 -5.48 -25.22
N VAL A 210 -6.04 -6.00 -24.83
CA VAL A 210 -5.07 -6.56 -25.80
C VAL A 210 -5.68 -7.71 -26.60
N PHE A 211 -6.45 -8.60 -25.97
CA PHE A 211 -7.16 -9.69 -26.65
C PHE A 211 -8.22 -9.15 -27.61
N THR A 212 -9.06 -8.20 -27.18
CA THR A 212 -10.09 -7.59 -28.05
C THR A 212 -9.47 -6.95 -29.29
N PHE A 213 -8.38 -6.19 -29.14
CA PHE A 213 -7.69 -5.58 -30.28
C PHE A 213 -6.98 -6.62 -31.18
N SER A 214 -6.41 -7.67 -30.59
CA SER A 214 -5.79 -8.74 -31.38
C SER A 214 -6.82 -9.48 -32.23
N TYR A 215 -7.96 -9.84 -31.64
CA TYR A 215 -9.05 -10.51 -32.34
C TYR A 215 -9.70 -9.61 -33.39
N GLY A 216 -9.87 -8.31 -33.10
CA GLY A 216 -10.36 -7.35 -34.09
C GLY A 216 -9.46 -7.22 -35.32
N ALA A 217 -8.15 -7.40 -35.16
CA ALA A 217 -7.21 -7.40 -36.27
C ALA A 217 -7.28 -8.69 -37.10
N GLU A 218 -7.50 -9.84 -36.46
CA GLU A 218 -7.74 -11.11 -37.14
C GLU A 218 -9.01 -11.03 -38.00
N LEU A 219 -10.12 -10.51 -37.44
CA LEU A 219 -11.35 -10.30 -38.20
C LEU A 219 -11.19 -9.33 -39.38
N GLN A 220 -10.40 -8.27 -39.22
CA GLN A 220 -10.11 -7.35 -40.33
C GLN A 220 -9.31 -8.03 -41.44
N LYS A 221 -8.39 -8.91 -41.07
CA LYS A 221 -7.58 -9.67 -42.02
C LYS A 221 -8.44 -10.68 -42.78
N GLU A 222 -9.31 -11.41 -42.09
CA GLU A 222 -10.25 -12.35 -42.71
C GLU A 222 -11.22 -11.64 -43.67
N ALA A 223 -11.72 -10.46 -43.29
CA ALA A 223 -12.60 -9.68 -44.16
C ALA A 223 -11.89 -9.20 -45.44
N ASP A 224 -10.64 -8.76 -45.34
CA ASP A 224 -9.83 -8.29 -46.48
C ASP A 224 -9.41 -9.44 -47.41
N GLU A 225 -9.26 -10.66 -46.89
CA GLU A 225 -8.96 -11.87 -47.68
C GLU A 225 -10.21 -12.44 -48.41
N THR A 226 -11.43 -12.04 -48.02
CA THR A 226 -12.69 -12.49 -48.62
C THR A 226 -13.28 -11.56 -49.69
N LEU A 227 -12.68 -10.39 -49.91
CA LEU A 227 -13.05 -9.39 -50.92
C LEU A 227 -12.18 -9.50 -52.18
#